data_AF-A0AAJ3HPS8-F1
#
_entry.id   AF-A0AAJ3HPS8-F1
#
_cell.length_a   1.000
_cell.length_b   1.000
_cell.length_c   1.000
_cell.angle_alpha   90.00
_cell.angle_beta   90.00
_cell.angle_gamma   90.00
#
_symmetry.space_group_name_H-M   'P 1'
#
loop_
_entity.id
_entity.type
_entity.pdbx_description
1 polymer ?
#
loop_
_entity_poly.entity_id
_entity_poly.type
_entity_poly.pdbx_seq_one_letter_code
_entity_poly.pdbx_strand_id
1 'polypeptide(L)'
;MLLDEMEQLFHDMLDNAQSLASFLNEIDGHFTHSNEEIENFSSWLKKIKDSANNIDRLSSQANILSINSAIEAGHIGREGAGFSVLAQEMKKLSLEIQRQASAIATINNNVSSRFIPVKENTLKNQQQLQEVKKIVTEGHENLSALAEHAGELKHICQFMSMQQFFNTVKLDHVLWKEAIYVHLLNNDDENCVNQHTECRLGKWYYQGDGRKFAGTEAFRRLEEPHKLVHQCGRQALAANLIGDENAVKHYIEQMEQASVNVIKYVDVLLGSFNN
;
A
#
# COMPACT_ATOMS: atom_id res chain seq x y z
N MET A 1 -15.89 -13.96 0.58
CA MET A 1 -16.47 -12.78 1.25
C MET A 1 -15.43 -12.11 2.14
N LEU A 2 -15.08 -12.63 3.33
CA LEU A 2 -14.10 -11.96 4.22
C LEU A 2 -12.68 -11.86 3.63
N LEU A 3 -12.22 -12.89 2.92
CA LEU A 3 -10.92 -12.88 2.21
C LEU A 3 -10.90 -11.94 1.00
N ASP A 4 -12.05 -11.80 0.31
CA ASP A 4 -12.15 -10.94 -0.88
C ASP A 4 -12.30 -9.47 -0.47
N GLU A 5 -13.01 -9.19 0.63
CA GLU A 5 -13.02 -7.87 1.28
C GLU A 5 -11.63 -7.45 1.74
N MET A 6 -10.83 -8.38 2.26
CA MET A 6 -9.46 -8.12 2.68
C MET A 6 -8.55 -7.81 1.48
N GLU A 7 -8.66 -8.54 0.37
CA GLU A 7 -7.95 -8.23 -0.88
C GLU A 7 -8.30 -6.83 -1.41
N GLN A 8 -9.59 -6.49 -1.43
CA GLN A 8 -10.03 -5.15 -1.85
C GLN A 8 -9.46 -4.06 -0.94
N LEU A 9 -9.48 -4.28 0.38
CA LEU A 9 -8.93 -3.33 1.36
C LEU A 9 -7.42 -3.10 1.14
N PHE A 10 -6.65 -4.15 0.84
CA PHE A 10 -5.22 -4.02 0.53
C PHE A 10 -4.99 -3.26 -0.77
N HIS A 11 -5.79 -3.54 -1.80
CA HIS A 11 -5.72 -2.80 -3.07
C HIS A 11 -5.97 -1.30 -2.86
N ASP A 12 -7.04 -0.95 -2.13
CA ASP A 12 -7.37 0.43 -1.81
C ASP A 12 -6.26 1.11 -0.98
N MET A 13 -5.63 0.39 -0.04
CA MET A 13 -4.51 0.91 0.75
C MET A 13 -3.25 1.16 -0.09
N LEU A 14 -2.94 0.28 -1.05
CA LEU A 14 -1.82 0.45 -1.97
C LEU A 14 -2.03 1.66 -2.89
N ASP A 15 -3.23 1.83 -3.43
CA ASP A 15 -3.59 2.98 -4.27
C ASP A 15 -3.52 4.30 -3.50
N ASN A 16 -3.98 4.31 -2.25
CA ASN A 16 -3.87 5.46 -1.36
C ASN A 16 -2.40 5.80 -1.05
N ALA A 17 -1.57 4.79 -0.78
CA ALA A 17 -0.13 4.99 -0.56
C ALA A 17 0.57 5.57 -1.79
N GLN A 18 0.22 5.09 -2.98
CA GLN A 18 0.74 5.60 -4.25
C GLN A 18 0.32 7.07 -4.50
N SER A 19 -0.95 7.37 -4.22
CA SER A 19 -1.48 8.74 -4.32
C SER A 19 -0.77 9.69 -3.36
N LEU A 20 -0.53 9.24 -2.12
CA LEU A 20 0.22 10.00 -1.12
C LEU A 20 1.68 10.23 -1.56
N ALA A 21 2.34 9.22 -2.13
CA ALA A 21 3.70 9.36 -2.67
C ALA A 21 3.75 10.40 -3.80
N SER A 22 2.76 10.40 -4.71
CA SER A 22 2.64 11.41 -5.75
C SER A 22 2.46 12.82 -5.17
N PHE A 23 1.58 12.97 -4.19
CA PHE A 23 1.35 14.25 -3.51
C PHE A 23 2.61 14.78 -2.81
N LEU A 24 3.40 13.91 -2.17
CA LEU A 24 4.66 14.31 -1.55
C LEU A 24 5.72 14.74 -2.58
N ASN A 25 5.71 14.18 -3.79
CA ASN A 25 6.58 14.65 -4.87
C ASN A 25 6.21 16.04 -5.37
N GLU A 26 4.91 16.37 -5.43
CA GLU A 26 4.46 17.72 -5.77
C GLU A 26 4.90 18.73 -4.71
N ILE A 27 4.73 18.40 -3.42
CA ILE A 27 5.18 19.26 -2.31
C ILE A 27 6.70 19.48 -2.37
N ASP A 28 7.49 18.46 -2.70
CA ASP A 28 8.95 18.58 -2.84
C ASP A 28 9.35 19.52 -3.99
N GLY A 29 8.57 19.51 -5.07
CA GLY A 29 8.67 20.50 -6.15
C GLY A 29 8.39 21.92 -5.64
N HIS A 30 7.36 22.12 -4.82
CA HIS A 30 7.06 23.42 -4.21
C HIS A 30 8.19 23.92 -3.27
N PHE A 31 8.83 23.03 -2.52
CA PHE A 31 9.99 23.39 -1.69
C PHE A 31 11.21 23.77 -2.53
N THR A 32 11.46 23.05 -3.63
CA THR A 32 12.53 23.38 -4.56
C THR A 32 12.35 24.80 -5.11
N HIS A 33 11.15 25.12 -5.59
CA HIS A 33 10.83 26.45 -6.06
C HIS A 33 10.90 27.52 -4.94
N SER A 34 10.42 27.20 -3.73
CA SER A 34 10.49 28.11 -2.58
C SER A 34 11.93 28.44 -2.19
N ASN A 35 12.84 27.47 -2.27
CA ASN A 35 14.26 27.69 -2.00
C ASN A 35 14.91 28.59 -3.05
N GLU A 36 14.56 28.43 -4.34
CA GLU A 36 15.03 29.33 -5.40
C GLU A 36 14.58 30.77 -5.14
N GLU A 37 13.30 30.97 -4.79
CA GLU A 37 12.75 32.28 -4.45
C GLU A 37 13.42 32.88 -3.20
N ILE A 38 13.78 32.04 -2.23
CA ILE A 38 14.51 32.48 -1.04
C ILE A 38 15.91 32.98 -1.36
N GLU A 39 16.64 32.28 -2.23
CA GLU A 39 17.96 32.69 -2.68
C GLU A 39 17.88 33.96 -3.53
N ASN A 40 16.89 34.06 -4.42
CA ASN A 40 16.60 35.27 -5.17
C ASN A 40 16.36 36.46 -4.22
N PHE A 41 15.44 36.32 -3.27
CA PHE A 41 15.10 37.38 -2.31
C PHE A 41 16.31 37.80 -1.46
N SER A 42 17.13 36.84 -1.02
CA SER A 42 18.40 37.11 -0.31
C SER A 42 19.35 37.96 -1.16
N SER A 43 19.45 37.66 -2.47
CA SER A 43 20.24 38.44 -3.43
C SER A 43 19.67 39.86 -3.60
N TRP A 44 18.34 40.02 -3.65
CA TRP A 44 17.70 41.35 -3.71
C TRP A 44 17.98 42.20 -2.47
N LEU A 45 17.87 41.63 -1.26
CA LEU A 45 18.20 42.33 -0.02
C LEU A 45 19.66 42.80 0.01
N LYS A 46 20.57 42.01 -0.55
CA LYS A 46 21.98 42.41 -0.72
C LYS A 46 22.11 43.59 -1.69
N LYS A 47 21.47 43.54 -2.85
CA LYS A 47 21.48 44.64 -3.84
C LYS A 47 20.88 45.94 -3.30
N ILE A 48 19.83 45.87 -2.48
CA ILE A 48 19.23 47.04 -1.82
C ILE A 48 20.23 47.63 -0.81
N LYS A 49 20.88 46.80 0.00
CA LYS A 49 21.92 47.23 0.93
C LYS A 49 23.06 47.96 0.21
N ASP A 50 23.55 47.38 -0.88
CA ASP A 50 24.64 47.95 -1.67
C ASP A 50 24.23 49.28 -2.33
N SER A 51 22.99 49.37 -2.83
CA SER A 51 22.42 50.62 -3.36
C SER A 51 22.31 51.71 -2.29
N ALA A 52 21.81 51.38 -1.09
CA ALA A 52 21.71 52.33 0.01
C ALA A 52 23.09 52.88 0.40
N ASN A 53 24.10 52.00 0.50
CA ASN A 53 25.49 52.41 0.77
C ASN A 53 26.06 53.30 -0.33
N ASN A 54 25.76 53.02 -1.60
CA ASN A 54 26.20 53.86 -2.71
C ASN A 54 25.54 55.25 -2.69
N ILE A 55 24.24 55.34 -2.38
CA ILE A 55 23.53 56.61 -2.25
C ILE A 55 24.12 57.43 -1.10
N ASP A 56 24.38 56.79 0.05
CA ASP A 56 25.02 57.43 1.21
C ASP A 56 26.40 58.01 0.86
N ARG A 57 27.21 57.23 0.12
CA ARG A 57 28.53 57.67 -0.35
C ARG A 57 28.44 58.84 -1.35
N LEU A 58 27.53 58.79 -2.30
CA LEU A 58 27.31 59.86 -3.29
C LEU A 58 26.80 61.15 -2.63
N SER A 59 25.86 61.01 -1.68
CA SER A 59 25.38 62.14 -0.87
C SER A 59 26.52 62.77 -0.06
N SER A 60 27.39 61.95 0.54
CA SER A 60 28.55 62.44 1.28
C SER A 60 29.51 63.24 0.39
N GLN A 61 29.77 62.76 -0.83
CA GLN A 61 30.57 63.49 -1.82
C GLN A 61 29.90 64.80 -2.25
N ALA A 62 28.60 64.80 -2.52
CA ALA A 62 27.84 66.00 -2.88
C ALA A 62 27.83 67.03 -1.74
N ASN A 63 27.75 66.58 -0.48
CA ASN A 63 27.85 67.43 0.69
C ASN A 63 29.23 68.11 0.79
N ILE A 64 30.32 67.38 0.55
CA ILE A 64 31.67 67.95 0.53
C ILE A 64 31.84 68.97 -0.61
N LEU A 65 31.35 68.64 -1.81
CA LEU A 65 31.34 69.55 -2.96
C LEU A 65 30.59 70.85 -2.65
N SER A 66 29.41 70.74 -2.04
CA SER A 66 28.61 71.88 -1.59
C SER A 66 29.36 72.76 -0.58
N ILE A 67 30.07 72.15 0.38
CA ILE A 67 30.89 72.89 1.35
C ILE A 67 32.00 73.66 0.64
N ASN A 68 32.70 73.01 -0.29
CA ASN A 68 33.77 73.64 -1.07
C ASN A 68 33.22 74.81 -1.92
N SER A 69 32.07 74.63 -2.58
CA SER A 69 31.41 75.69 -3.34
C SER A 69 30.94 76.85 -2.46
N ALA A 70 30.47 76.58 -1.24
CA ALA A 70 30.08 77.61 -0.29
C ALA A 70 31.28 78.46 0.17
N ILE A 71 32.44 77.82 0.38
CA ILE A 71 33.71 78.50 0.71
C ILE A 71 34.14 79.41 -0.44
N GLU A 72 34.16 78.89 -1.67
CA GLU A 72 34.56 79.66 -2.86
C GLU A 72 33.61 80.85 -3.13
N ALA A 73 32.30 80.65 -2.98
CA ALA A 73 31.31 81.72 -3.10
C ALA A 73 31.53 82.85 -2.08
N GLY A 74 32.00 82.53 -0.87
CA GLY A 74 32.39 83.52 0.13
C GLY A 74 33.67 84.28 -0.22
N HIS A 75 34.58 83.65 -0.98
CA HIS A 75 35.85 84.24 -1.41
C HIS A 75 35.66 85.34 -2.47
N ILE A 76 34.68 85.19 -3.37
CA ILE A 76 34.39 86.14 -4.46
C ILE A 76 33.54 87.35 -3.97
N GLY A 77 33.14 87.36 -2.69
CA GLY A 77 32.44 88.50 -2.09
C GLY A 77 31.03 88.72 -2.63
N ARG A 78 30.68 89.96 -3.02
CA ARG A 78 29.30 90.31 -3.43
C ARG A 78 28.82 89.59 -4.69
N GLU A 79 29.73 89.25 -5.62
CA GLU A 79 29.39 88.55 -6.86
C GLU A 79 29.07 87.06 -6.63
N GLY A 80 29.57 86.48 -5.52
CA GLY A 80 29.33 85.07 -5.14
C GLY A 80 28.03 84.81 -4.37
N ALA A 81 27.25 85.84 -4.03
CA ALA A 81 26.08 85.71 -3.16
C ALA A 81 25.04 84.70 -3.68
N GLY A 82 24.76 84.68 -4.99
CA GLY A 82 23.85 83.71 -5.60
C GLY A 82 24.37 82.26 -5.55
N PHE A 83 25.68 82.07 -5.72
CA PHE A 83 26.33 80.76 -5.61
C PHE A 83 26.34 80.23 -4.16
N SER A 84 26.45 81.12 -3.17
CA SER A 84 26.39 80.75 -1.76
C SER A 84 25.04 80.14 -1.38
N VAL A 85 23.93 80.71 -1.89
CA VAL A 85 22.58 80.17 -1.67
C VAL A 85 22.42 78.79 -2.32
N LEU A 86 22.88 78.61 -3.56
CA LEU A 86 22.86 77.30 -4.23
C LEU A 86 23.66 76.24 -3.48
N ALA A 87 24.84 76.60 -2.97
CA ALA A 87 25.70 75.70 -2.20
C ALA A 87 25.05 75.27 -0.87
N GLN A 88 24.35 76.17 -0.18
CA GLN A 88 23.57 75.83 1.02
C GLN A 88 22.40 74.89 0.73
N GLU A 89 21.67 75.13 -0.37
CA GLU A 89 20.55 74.26 -0.74
C GLU A 89 21.03 72.87 -1.19
N MET A 90 22.14 72.79 -1.92
CA MET A 90 22.82 71.52 -2.22
C MET A 90 23.27 70.78 -0.96
N LYS A 91 23.76 71.50 0.06
CA LYS A 91 24.15 70.90 1.35
C LYS A 91 22.95 70.23 2.00
N LYS A 92 21.86 70.99 2.12
CA LYS A 92 20.62 70.55 2.74
C LYS A 92 20.03 69.34 2.02
N LEU A 93 20.01 69.39 0.68
CA LEU A 93 19.58 68.27 -0.16
C LEU A 93 20.46 67.03 0.05
N SER A 94 21.78 67.19 0.08
CA SER A 94 22.71 66.09 0.31
C SER A 94 22.45 65.42 1.66
N LEU A 95 22.36 66.21 2.74
CA LEU A 95 22.06 65.70 4.09
C LEU A 95 20.71 64.96 4.15
N GLU A 96 19.68 65.45 3.47
CA GLU A 96 18.39 64.76 3.39
C GLU A 96 18.50 63.43 2.63
N ILE A 97 19.24 63.38 1.50
CA ILE A 97 19.51 62.12 0.78
C ILE A 97 20.23 61.11 1.68
N GLN A 98 21.19 61.56 2.48
CA GLN A 98 21.93 60.73 3.44
C GLN A 98 20.99 60.12 4.49
N ARG A 99 20.10 60.94 5.04
CA ARG A 99 19.06 60.50 5.99
C ARG A 99 18.14 59.45 5.38
N GLN A 100 17.72 59.65 4.12
CA GLN A 100 16.89 58.68 3.40
C GLN A 100 17.64 57.36 3.12
N ALA A 101 18.92 57.42 2.73
CA ALA A 101 19.75 56.24 2.53
C ALA A 101 19.89 55.41 3.82
N SER A 102 20.10 56.07 4.96
CA SER A 102 20.14 55.43 6.28
C SER A 102 18.81 54.79 6.67
N ALA A 103 17.69 55.44 6.35
CA ALA A 103 16.35 54.88 6.57
C ALA A 103 16.12 53.61 5.73
N ILE A 104 16.50 53.62 4.44
CA ILE A 104 16.44 52.45 3.55
C ILE A 104 17.30 51.31 4.11
N ALA A 105 18.53 51.60 4.56
CA ALA A 105 19.42 50.59 5.15
C ALA A 105 18.80 49.95 6.41
N THR A 106 18.17 50.77 7.26
CA THR A 106 17.48 50.30 8.46
C THR A 106 16.29 49.40 8.12
N ILE A 107 15.46 49.79 7.14
CA ILE A 107 14.35 48.97 6.65
C ILE A 107 14.88 47.63 6.09
N ASN A 108 15.92 47.68 5.24
CA ASN A 108 16.51 46.50 4.63
C ASN A 108 17.05 45.51 5.69
N ASN A 109 17.71 46.01 6.74
CA ASN A 109 18.16 45.19 7.85
C ASN A 109 16.97 44.56 8.62
N ASN A 110 15.90 45.32 8.86
CA ASN A 110 14.70 44.79 9.50
C ASN A 110 14.04 43.68 8.66
N VAL A 111 13.88 43.89 7.36
CA VAL A 111 13.35 42.87 6.43
C VAL A 111 14.27 41.65 6.42
N SER A 112 15.59 41.85 6.34
CA SER A 112 16.57 40.76 6.36
C SER A 112 16.48 39.93 7.64
N SER A 113 16.36 40.58 8.80
CA SER A 113 16.24 39.89 10.10
C SER A 113 14.96 39.05 10.22
N ARG A 114 13.84 39.51 9.64
CA ARG A 114 12.58 38.75 9.60
C ARG A 114 12.59 37.65 8.55
N PHE A 115 13.44 37.78 7.53
CA PHE A 115 13.55 36.82 6.44
C PHE A 115 14.39 35.59 6.81
N ILE A 116 15.41 35.74 7.68
CA ILE A 116 16.25 34.62 8.14
C ILE A 116 15.41 33.47 8.72
N PRO A 117 14.46 33.70 9.66
CA PRO A 117 13.59 32.63 10.16
C PRO A 117 12.72 31.98 9.09
N VAL A 118 12.30 32.72 8.06
CA VAL A 118 11.54 32.16 6.93
C VAL A 118 12.40 31.16 6.17
N LYS A 119 13.65 31.53 5.84
CA LYS A 119 14.61 30.63 5.20
C LYS A 119 14.87 29.38 6.05
N GLU A 120 15.11 29.54 7.34
CA GLU A 120 15.34 28.42 8.25
C GLU A 120 14.12 27.50 8.35
N ASN A 121 12.91 28.04 8.44
CA ASN A 121 11.69 27.25 8.51
C ASN A 121 11.42 26.49 7.20
N THR A 122 11.66 27.10 6.04
CA THR A 122 11.53 26.40 4.75
C THR A 122 12.49 25.21 4.65
N LEU A 123 13.75 25.39 5.08
CA LEU A 123 14.74 24.30 5.11
C LEU A 123 14.34 23.18 6.09
N LYS A 124 13.85 23.53 7.28
CA LYS A 124 13.35 22.55 8.25
C LYS A 124 12.15 21.77 7.71
N ASN A 125 11.19 22.47 7.10
CA ASN A 125 10.01 21.83 6.52
C ASN A 125 10.40 20.89 5.36
N GLN A 126 11.41 21.26 4.56
CA GLN A 126 11.95 20.37 3.52
C GLN A 126 12.58 19.11 4.12
N GLN A 127 13.33 19.22 5.21
CA GLN A 127 13.88 18.04 5.91
C GLN A 127 12.77 17.14 6.46
N GLN A 128 11.74 17.71 7.08
CA GLN A 128 10.57 16.97 7.55
C GLN A 128 9.84 16.27 6.40
N LEU A 129 9.72 16.92 5.24
CA LEU A 129 9.12 16.28 4.07
C LEU A 129 9.91 15.04 3.62
N GLN A 130 11.24 15.09 3.65
CA GLN A 130 12.07 13.93 3.30
C GLN A 130 11.88 12.77 4.29
N GLU A 131 11.71 13.07 5.58
CA GLU A 131 11.37 12.06 6.59
C GLU A 131 9.98 11.46 6.34
N VAL A 132 8.97 12.29 6.04
CA VAL A 132 7.62 11.82 5.67
C VAL A 132 7.65 10.97 4.40
N LYS A 133 8.40 11.36 3.38
CA LYS A 133 8.61 10.56 2.15
C LYS A 133 9.15 9.17 2.49
N LYS A 134 10.17 9.10 3.36
CA LYS A 134 10.74 7.82 3.79
C LYS A 134 9.70 6.94 4.48
N ILE A 135 8.93 7.49 5.43
CA ILE A 135 7.87 6.77 6.15
C ILE A 135 6.82 6.23 5.18
N VAL A 136 6.42 7.02 4.18
CA VAL A 136 5.43 6.59 3.17
C VAL A 136 5.97 5.47 2.29
N THR A 137 7.24 5.53 1.87
CA THR A 137 7.87 4.44 1.10
C THR A 137 7.96 3.15 1.92
N GLU A 138 8.43 3.22 3.17
CA GLU A 138 8.48 2.06 4.07
C GLU A 138 7.06 1.50 4.34
N GLY A 139 6.06 2.39 4.49
CA GLY A 139 4.66 2.01 4.62
C GLY A 139 4.12 1.28 3.39
N HIS A 140 4.47 1.73 2.20
CA HIS A 140 4.09 1.09 0.94
C HIS A 140 4.70 -0.31 0.81
N GLU A 141 5.99 -0.48 1.12
CA GLU A 141 6.67 -1.78 1.11
C GLU A 141 6.00 -2.77 2.10
N ASN A 142 5.70 -2.30 3.32
CA ASN A 142 5.02 -3.12 4.32
C ASN A 142 3.60 -3.53 3.89
N LEU A 143 2.84 -2.62 3.27
CA LEU A 143 1.51 -2.93 2.74
C LEU A 143 1.56 -3.95 1.60
N SER A 144 2.57 -3.85 0.73
CA SER A 144 2.78 -4.80 -0.37
C SER A 144 3.08 -6.20 0.17
N ALA A 145 4.00 -6.32 1.13
CA ALA A 145 4.30 -7.59 1.78
C ALA A 145 3.09 -8.19 2.51
N LEU A 146 2.28 -7.34 3.16
CA LEU A 146 1.07 -7.78 3.86
C LEU A 146 0.01 -8.28 2.87
N ALA A 147 -0.13 -7.65 1.70
CA ALA A 147 -1.03 -8.11 0.64
C ALA A 147 -0.58 -9.47 0.06
N GLU A 148 0.72 -9.69 -0.10
CA GLU A 148 1.29 -10.98 -0.52
C GLU A 148 0.97 -12.08 0.50
N HIS A 149 1.27 -11.86 1.78
CA HIS A 149 0.96 -12.83 2.85
C HIS A 149 -0.54 -13.12 2.99
N ALA A 150 -1.39 -12.12 2.77
CA ALA A 150 -2.83 -12.31 2.74
C ALA A 150 -3.27 -13.26 1.61
N GLY A 151 -2.66 -13.14 0.43
CA GLY A 151 -2.84 -14.07 -0.69
C GLY A 151 -2.40 -15.49 -0.33
N GLU A 152 -1.22 -15.65 0.26
CA GLU A 152 -0.74 -16.95 0.73
C GLU A 152 -1.67 -17.58 1.76
N LEU A 153 -2.13 -16.79 2.74
CA LEU A 153 -3.09 -17.24 3.76
C LEU A 153 -4.42 -17.70 3.14
N LYS A 154 -4.92 -17.00 2.11
CA LYS A 154 -6.11 -17.42 1.36
C LYS A 154 -5.92 -18.81 0.75
N HIS A 155 -4.79 -19.02 0.07
CA HIS A 155 -4.45 -20.32 -0.52
C HIS A 155 -4.35 -21.43 0.55
N ILE A 156 -3.64 -21.17 1.66
CA ILE A 156 -3.49 -22.13 2.76
C ILE A 156 -4.86 -22.47 3.37
N CYS A 157 -5.72 -21.48 3.66
CA CYS A 157 -7.04 -21.72 4.23
C CYS A 157 -7.91 -22.58 3.32
N GLN A 158 -7.90 -22.31 2.01
CA GLN A 158 -8.64 -23.09 1.02
C GLN A 158 -8.12 -24.53 0.95
N PHE A 159 -6.80 -24.71 0.91
CA PHE A 159 -6.16 -26.02 0.92
C PHE A 159 -6.50 -26.81 2.19
N MET A 160 -6.35 -26.22 3.37
CA MET A 160 -6.69 -26.86 4.65
C MET A 160 -8.15 -27.27 4.73
N SER A 161 -9.07 -26.41 4.29
CA SER A 161 -10.51 -26.72 4.26
C SER A 161 -10.79 -27.94 3.37
N MET A 162 -10.16 -28.01 2.20
CA MET A 162 -10.32 -29.13 1.26
C MET A 162 -9.71 -30.42 1.83
N GLN A 163 -8.52 -30.33 2.41
CA GLN A 163 -7.85 -31.44 3.08
C GLN A 163 -8.69 -32.02 4.23
N GLN A 164 -9.24 -31.15 5.08
CA GLN A 164 -10.11 -31.57 6.18
C GLN A 164 -11.38 -32.24 5.67
N PHE A 165 -11.98 -31.70 4.60
CA PHE A 165 -13.15 -32.31 3.96
C PHE A 165 -12.83 -33.73 3.45
N PHE A 166 -11.75 -33.91 2.69
CA PHE A 166 -11.40 -35.22 2.14
C PHE A 166 -10.94 -36.22 3.20
N ASN A 167 -10.26 -35.77 4.26
CA ASN A 167 -9.95 -36.64 5.39
C ASN A 167 -11.22 -37.13 6.09
N THR A 168 -12.23 -36.27 6.24
CA THR A 168 -13.54 -36.67 6.78
C THR A 168 -14.23 -37.67 5.86
N VAL A 169 -14.20 -37.47 4.53
CA VAL A 169 -14.75 -38.43 3.56
C VAL A 169 -14.10 -39.81 3.70
N LYS A 170 -12.78 -39.88 3.86
CA LYS A 170 -12.07 -41.15 4.06
C LYS A 170 -12.53 -41.86 5.34
N LEU A 171 -12.66 -41.12 6.44
CA LEU A 171 -13.18 -41.65 7.71
C LEU A 171 -14.63 -42.13 7.57
N ASP A 172 -15.50 -41.35 6.92
CA ASP A 172 -16.89 -41.72 6.65
C ASP A 172 -16.95 -43.07 5.90
N HIS A 173 -16.06 -43.32 4.94
CA HIS A 173 -16.02 -44.60 4.19
C HIS A 173 -15.47 -45.77 5.03
N VAL A 174 -14.49 -45.53 5.91
CA VAL A 174 -14.00 -46.57 6.83
C VAL A 174 -15.12 -46.99 7.77
N LEU A 175 -15.80 -46.02 8.39
CA LEU A 175 -16.93 -46.26 9.29
C LEU A 175 -18.11 -46.92 8.56
N TRP A 176 -18.39 -46.50 7.32
CA TRP A 176 -19.46 -47.09 6.54
C TRP A 176 -19.20 -48.57 6.21
N LYS A 177 -17.96 -48.93 5.83
CA LYS A 177 -17.59 -50.34 5.63
C LYS A 177 -17.68 -51.14 6.93
N GLU A 178 -17.21 -50.60 8.04
CA GLU A 178 -17.34 -51.23 9.36
C GLU A 178 -18.82 -51.49 9.70
N ALA A 179 -19.70 -50.53 9.42
CA ALA A 179 -21.15 -50.72 9.59
C ALA A 179 -21.69 -51.88 8.72
N ILE A 180 -21.23 -52.03 7.47
CA ILE A 180 -21.62 -53.19 6.64
C ILE A 180 -21.25 -54.51 7.32
N TYR A 181 -20.02 -54.65 7.86
CA TYR A 181 -19.63 -55.86 8.57
C TYR A 181 -20.50 -56.14 9.79
N VAL A 182 -20.87 -55.11 10.56
CA VAL A 182 -21.78 -55.25 11.72
C VAL A 182 -23.18 -55.68 11.28
N HIS A 183 -23.73 -55.06 10.23
CA HIS A 183 -25.06 -55.40 9.71
C HIS A 183 -25.13 -56.81 9.12
N LEU A 184 -24.02 -57.30 8.52
CA LEU A 184 -23.92 -58.70 8.09
C LEU A 184 -24.03 -59.67 9.26
N LEU A 185 -23.38 -59.37 10.40
CA LEU A 185 -23.46 -60.23 11.60
C LEU A 185 -24.85 -60.25 12.22
N ASN A 186 -25.58 -59.14 12.12
CA ASN A 186 -26.93 -59.00 12.66
C ASN A 186 -28.05 -59.49 11.72
N ASN A 187 -27.72 -59.82 10.47
CA ASN A 187 -28.70 -60.11 9.40
C ASN A 187 -29.69 -58.95 9.16
N ASP A 188 -29.19 -57.71 9.16
CA ASP A 188 -29.99 -56.53 8.82
C ASP A 188 -30.20 -56.41 7.30
N ASP A 189 -31.27 -55.72 6.87
CA ASP A 189 -31.60 -55.53 5.45
C ASP A 189 -30.79 -54.42 4.76
N GLU A 190 -30.72 -54.44 3.43
CA GLU A 190 -29.90 -53.53 2.65
C GLU A 190 -30.32 -52.05 2.70
N ASN A 191 -31.51 -51.73 3.23
CA ASN A 191 -31.98 -50.35 3.39
C ASN A 191 -31.57 -49.73 4.73
N CYS A 192 -30.91 -50.49 5.61
CA CYS A 192 -30.34 -49.96 6.85
C CYS A 192 -29.14 -49.02 6.60
N VAL A 193 -28.56 -49.06 5.39
CA VAL A 193 -27.45 -48.20 4.96
C VAL A 193 -27.82 -47.29 3.80
N ASN A 194 -27.18 -46.12 3.76
CA ASN A 194 -27.45 -45.09 2.75
C ASN A 194 -26.90 -45.43 1.34
N GLN A 195 -27.44 -44.75 0.34
CA GLN A 195 -26.93 -44.77 -1.04
C GLN A 195 -25.70 -43.86 -1.20
N HIS A 196 -24.91 -44.11 -2.25
CA HIS A 196 -23.74 -43.29 -2.59
C HIS A 196 -24.08 -41.81 -2.82
N THR A 197 -25.30 -41.49 -3.29
CA THR A 197 -25.74 -40.10 -3.50
C THR A 197 -26.10 -39.37 -2.20
N GLU A 198 -26.38 -40.11 -1.13
CA GLU A 198 -26.86 -39.58 0.15
C GLU A 198 -25.72 -39.30 1.13
N CYS A 199 -24.57 -39.93 0.91
CA CYS A 199 -23.36 -39.74 1.71
C CYS A 199 -22.73 -38.35 1.46
N ARG A 200 -21.82 -37.94 2.34
CA ARG A 200 -21.12 -36.65 2.24
C ARG A 200 -20.40 -36.49 0.90
N LEU A 201 -19.71 -37.54 0.45
CA LEU A 201 -19.00 -37.52 -0.82
C LEU A 201 -19.95 -37.42 -2.02
N GLY A 202 -21.07 -38.14 -2.00
CA GLY A 202 -22.10 -38.07 -3.03
C GLY A 202 -22.73 -36.69 -3.13
N LYS A 203 -23.15 -36.12 -2.00
CA LYS A 203 -23.70 -34.77 -1.94
C LYS A 203 -22.71 -33.75 -2.51
N TRP A 204 -21.43 -33.85 -2.14
CA TRP A 204 -20.37 -33.01 -2.68
C TRP A 204 -20.17 -33.20 -4.19
N TYR A 205 -20.16 -34.45 -4.67
CA TYR A 205 -19.94 -34.82 -6.07
C TYR A 205 -21.07 -34.31 -6.98
N TYR A 206 -22.33 -34.60 -6.62
CA TYR A 206 -23.48 -34.33 -7.48
C TYR A 206 -24.04 -32.91 -7.31
N GLN A 207 -24.08 -32.40 -6.08
CA GLN A 207 -24.84 -31.20 -5.74
C GLN A 207 -23.97 -30.04 -5.25
N GLY A 208 -22.80 -30.35 -4.67
CA GLY A 208 -21.93 -29.38 -4.01
C GLY A 208 -20.76 -28.89 -4.86
N ASP A 209 -19.70 -28.48 -4.14
CA ASP A 209 -18.50 -27.88 -4.71
C ASP A 209 -17.66 -28.84 -5.57
N GLY A 210 -17.95 -30.14 -5.55
CA GLY A 210 -17.28 -31.13 -6.39
C GLY A 210 -17.37 -30.82 -7.88
N ARG A 211 -18.44 -30.16 -8.33
CA ARG A 211 -18.60 -29.75 -9.74
C ARG A 211 -17.49 -28.84 -10.25
N LYS A 212 -16.81 -28.09 -9.36
CA LYS A 212 -15.64 -27.27 -9.72
C LYS A 212 -14.49 -28.12 -10.27
N PHE A 213 -14.46 -29.40 -9.94
CA PHE A 213 -13.44 -30.37 -10.34
C PHE A 213 -13.85 -31.22 -11.55
N ALA A 214 -14.98 -30.92 -12.20
CA ALA A 214 -15.48 -31.71 -13.33
C ALA A 214 -14.48 -31.84 -14.50
N GLY A 215 -13.57 -30.87 -14.65
CA GLY A 215 -12.49 -30.90 -15.64
C GLY A 215 -11.34 -31.86 -15.30
N THR A 216 -11.25 -32.36 -14.07
CA THR A 216 -10.17 -33.25 -13.64
C THR A 216 -10.52 -34.71 -13.91
N GLU A 217 -9.52 -35.47 -14.38
CA GLU A 217 -9.70 -36.90 -14.62
C GLU A 217 -10.00 -37.67 -13.33
N ALA A 218 -9.36 -37.29 -12.23
CA ALA A 218 -9.57 -37.92 -10.93
C ALA A 218 -11.01 -37.77 -10.44
N PHE A 219 -11.63 -36.59 -10.63
CA PHE A 219 -13.05 -36.40 -10.30
C PHE A 219 -13.96 -37.30 -11.14
N ARG A 220 -13.75 -37.35 -12.46
CA ARG A 220 -14.57 -38.20 -13.34
C ARG A 220 -14.42 -39.68 -13.01
N ARG A 221 -13.21 -40.14 -12.71
CA ARG A 221 -12.94 -41.54 -12.34
C ARG A 221 -13.35 -41.93 -10.93
N LEU A 222 -13.62 -40.97 -10.05
CA LEU A 222 -14.06 -41.22 -8.68
C LEU A 222 -15.48 -41.78 -8.60
N GLU A 223 -16.33 -41.43 -9.57
CA GLU A 223 -17.77 -41.74 -9.50
C GLU A 223 -18.05 -43.24 -9.46
N GLU A 224 -17.47 -43.98 -10.40
CA GLU A 224 -17.71 -45.41 -10.55
C GLU A 224 -17.27 -46.24 -9.34
N PRO A 225 -16.02 -46.13 -8.83
CA PRO A 225 -15.64 -46.86 -7.63
C PRO A 225 -16.45 -46.42 -6.39
N HIS A 226 -16.88 -45.16 -6.30
CA HIS A 226 -17.75 -44.72 -5.22
C HIS A 226 -19.15 -45.36 -5.28
N LYS A 227 -19.75 -45.44 -6.48
CA LYS A 227 -20.99 -46.20 -6.71
C LYS A 227 -20.84 -47.66 -6.32
N LEU A 228 -19.75 -48.30 -6.76
CA LEU A 228 -19.48 -49.71 -6.51
C LEU A 228 -19.34 -50.02 -5.01
N VAL A 229 -18.70 -49.17 -4.21
CA VAL A 229 -18.63 -49.37 -2.74
C VAL A 229 -20.02 -49.53 -2.15
N HIS A 230 -20.91 -48.57 -2.39
CA HIS A 230 -22.25 -48.59 -1.82
C HIS A 230 -23.12 -49.71 -2.40
N GLN A 231 -23.03 -49.95 -3.71
CA GLN A 231 -23.81 -50.99 -4.37
C GLN A 231 -23.40 -52.38 -3.87
N CYS A 232 -22.10 -52.67 -3.81
CA CYS A 232 -21.60 -53.96 -3.35
C CYS A 232 -21.90 -54.19 -1.86
N GLY A 233 -21.74 -53.19 -1.00
CA GLY A 233 -22.11 -53.35 0.43
C GLY A 233 -23.60 -53.68 0.62
N ARG A 234 -24.49 -53.01 -0.12
CA ARG A 234 -25.93 -53.32 -0.10
C ARG A 234 -26.26 -54.70 -0.69
N GLN A 235 -25.60 -55.08 -1.78
CA GLN A 235 -25.78 -56.40 -2.39
C GLN A 235 -25.27 -57.52 -1.47
N ALA A 236 -24.21 -57.28 -0.70
CA ALA A 236 -23.73 -58.22 0.32
C ALA A 236 -24.80 -58.43 1.41
N LEU A 237 -25.42 -57.36 1.92
CA LEU A 237 -26.52 -57.48 2.89
C LEU A 237 -27.71 -58.26 2.33
N ALA A 238 -28.14 -57.95 1.10
CA ALA A 238 -29.23 -58.66 0.45
C ALA A 238 -28.92 -60.16 0.21
N ALA A 239 -27.68 -60.49 -0.19
CA ALA A 239 -27.23 -61.87 -0.35
C ALA A 239 -27.17 -62.63 0.98
N ASN A 240 -26.80 -61.94 2.07
CA ASN A 240 -26.73 -62.51 3.40
C ASN A 240 -28.12 -62.92 3.92
N LEU A 241 -29.17 -62.12 3.64
CA LEU A 241 -30.56 -62.46 4.00
C LEU A 241 -31.07 -63.75 3.34
N ILE A 242 -30.60 -64.07 2.14
CA ILE A 242 -30.98 -65.29 1.41
C ILE A 242 -30.00 -66.46 1.63
N GLY A 243 -28.97 -66.26 2.47
CA GLY A 243 -27.97 -67.28 2.82
C GLY A 243 -26.96 -67.61 1.72
N ASP A 244 -26.75 -66.73 0.73
CA ASP A 244 -25.76 -66.94 -0.33
C ASP A 244 -24.37 -66.44 0.09
N GLU A 245 -23.65 -67.27 0.85
CA GLU A 245 -22.32 -66.96 1.36
C GLU A 245 -21.29 -66.65 0.27
N ASN A 246 -21.42 -67.27 -0.92
CA ASN A 246 -20.50 -67.02 -2.03
C ASN A 246 -20.70 -65.62 -2.61
N ALA A 247 -21.95 -65.21 -2.77
CA ALA A 247 -22.29 -63.85 -3.21
C ALA A 247 -21.86 -62.80 -2.17
N VAL A 248 -22.07 -63.05 -0.88
CA VAL A 248 -21.61 -62.16 0.21
C VAL A 248 -20.10 -61.93 0.11
N LYS A 249 -19.31 -63.00 0.04
CA LYS A 249 -17.85 -62.91 -0.08
C LYS A 249 -17.42 -62.12 -1.32
N HIS A 250 -18.05 -62.42 -2.46
CA HIS A 250 -17.76 -61.76 -3.73
C HIS A 250 -18.04 -60.24 -3.67
N TYR A 251 -19.17 -59.83 -3.09
CA TYR A 251 -19.52 -58.42 -2.98
C TYR A 251 -18.66 -57.68 -1.95
N ILE A 252 -18.26 -58.31 -0.85
CA ILE A 252 -17.33 -57.70 0.11
C ILE A 252 -15.94 -57.48 -0.51
N GLU A 253 -15.41 -58.46 -1.25
CA GLU A 253 -14.13 -58.30 -1.96
C GLU A 253 -14.19 -57.12 -2.95
N GLN A 254 -15.28 -57.00 -3.71
CA GLN A 254 -15.48 -55.87 -4.63
C GLN A 254 -15.62 -54.53 -3.91
N MET A 255 -16.37 -54.47 -2.80
CA MET A 255 -16.54 -53.28 -1.99
C MET A 255 -15.18 -52.77 -1.47
N GLU A 256 -14.35 -53.66 -0.94
CA GLU A 256 -13.02 -53.31 -0.44
C GLU A 256 -12.10 -52.81 -1.56
N GLN A 257 -12.10 -53.50 -2.72
CA GLN A 257 -11.29 -53.09 -3.86
C GLN A 257 -11.74 -51.74 -4.45
N ALA A 258 -13.05 -51.49 -4.50
CA ALA A 258 -13.62 -50.22 -4.93
C ALA A 258 -13.26 -49.10 -3.93
N SER A 259 -13.27 -49.39 -2.63
CA SER A 259 -12.89 -48.44 -1.57
C SER A 259 -11.44 -47.98 -1.69
N VAL A 260 -10.50 -48.88 -2.03
CA VAL A 260 -9.11 -48.50 -2.33
C VAL A 260 -9.03 -47.50 -3.48
N ASN A 261 -9.84 -47.70 -4.53
CA ASN A 261 -9.88 -46.78 -5.67
C ASN A 261 -10.49 -45.43 -5.29
N VAL A 262 -11.53 -45.39 -4.45
CA VAL A 262 -12.09 -44.14 -3.91
C VAL A 262 -11.02 -43.35 -3.16
N ILE A 263 -10.30 -43.99 -2.23
CA ILE A 263 -9.23 -43.33 -1.45
C ILE A 263 -8.13 -42.80 -2.39
N LYS A 264 -7.70 -43.61 -3.36
CA LYS A 264 -6.71 -43.21 -4.36
C LYS A 264 -7.13 -41.97 -5.15
N TYR A 265 -8.37 -41.91 -5.66
CA TYR A 265 -8.82 -40.75 -6.44
C TYR A 265 -9.04 -39.52 -5.56
N VAL A 266 -9.46 -39.70 -4.30
CA VAL A 266 -9.51 -38.62 -3.30
C VAL A 266 -8.10 -38.07 -3.03
N ASP A 267 -7.09 -38.92 -2.89
CA ASP A 267 -5.69 -38.49 -2.72
C ASP A 267 -5.15 -37.72 -3.93
N VAL A 268 -5.48 -38.17 -5.15
CA VAL A 268 -5.09 -37.47 -6.37
C VAL A 268 -5.77 -36.09 -6.46
N LEU A 269 -7.06 -35.99 -6.08
CA LEU A 269 -7.78 -34.72 -6.03
C LEU A 269 -7.15 -33.77 -5.01
N LEU A 270 -6.78 -34.27 -3.83
CA LEU A 270 -6.11 -33.48 -2.81
C LEU A 270 -4.72 -33.00 -3.27
N GLY A 271 -3.94 -33.88 -3.93
CA GLY A 271 -2.62 -33.55 -4.47
C GLY A 271 -2.66 -32.52 -5.60
N SER A 272 -3.74 -32.51 -6.40
CA SER A 272 -3.93 -31.49 -7.45
C SER A 272 -4.18 -30.07 -6.90
N PHE A 273 -4.42 -29.93 -5.60
CA PHE A 273 -4.65 -28.67 -4.91
C PHE A 273 -3.38 -28.05 -4.31
N ASN A 274 -2.28 -28.83 -4.26
CA ASN A 274 -1.01 -28.44 -3.66
C ASN A 274 -0.02 -27.84 -4.69
N ASN A 275 -0.39 -27.86 -5.98
CA ASN A 275 0.35 -27.30 -7.11
C ASN A 275 -0.48 -26.19 -7.77
#